data_AF-A0A933UYN6-F1
#
_entry.id   AF-A0A933UYN6-F1
#
_cell.length_a   1.000
_cell.length_b   1.000
_cell.length_c   1.000
_cell.angle_alpha   90.00
_cell.angle_beta   90.00
_cell.angle_gamma   90.00
#
_symmetry.space_group_name_H-M   'P 1'
#
loop_
_entity.id
_entity.type
_entity.pdbx_description
1 polymer ?
#
loop_
_entity_poly.entity_id
_entity_poly.type
_entity_poly.pdbx_seq_one_letter_code
_entity_poly.pdbx_strand_id
1 'polypeptide(L)'
;MSKTIEALKKAPAKIDVLHEHVADTYFYQKARKKKSRHTQNRLRLAFLASSLFVASLLLIAASSFLYKHHIKFLKEKTVSSGTIKIFNEGRVNKEIINQLEFRGYAKAHSELSKELIVLNNPKKYNWAELSIGFKFPINFSNRKLALALRGKTGGEKLHLVLRDDRNRSCRLPDLYLISNWKTETVSFDDVKENIDLSKITHLRFEYGDVGESSKRMDSFIDVTIFIKTIEILREG
;
A
#
# COMPACT_ATOMS: atom_id res chain seq x y z
N MET A 1 -41.39 42.53 119.73
CA MET A 1 -42.67 41.83 119.55
C MET A 1 -42.60 40.97 118.30
N SER A 2 -42.99 39.69 118.40
CA SER A 2 -43.38 38.74 117.34
C SER A 2 -42.38 38.35 116.24
N LYS A 3 -42.39 37.18 115.63
CA LYS A 3 -42.91 35.81 115.86
C LYS A 3 -42.55 35.08 114.54
N THR A 4 -41.93 33.91 114.65
CA THR A 4 -42.36 32.64 114.02
C THR A 4 -42.84 32.59 112.56
N ILE A 5 -42.33 31.56 111.84
CA ILE A 5 -42.94 30.73 110.77
C ILE A 5 -42.14 30.79 109.45
N GLU A 6 -41.31 29.80 109.06
CA GLU A 6 -41.60 28.43 108.57
C GLU A 6 -41.61 28.34 107.02
N ALA A 7 -40.64 27.57 106.51
CA ALA A 7 -40.84 26.47 105.56
C ALA A 7 -41.24 26.70 104.07
N LEU A 8 -40.44 26.02 103.22
CA LEU A 8 -40.83 25.20 102.04
C LEU A 8 -41.31 25.98 100.78
N LYS A 9 -40.85 25.76 99.55
CA LYS A 9 -40.57 24.50 98.82
C LYS A 9 -39.88 24.79 97.47
N LYS A 10 -39.11 23.80 97.01
CA LYS A 10 -38.22 23.69 95.83
C LYS A 10 -38.85 23.69 94.41
N ALA A 11 -38.01 24.13 93.44
CA ALA A 11 -37.64 23.58 92.10
C ALA A 11 -38.64 23.63 90.91
N PRO A 12 -38.21 23.56 89.60
CA PRO A 12 -36.89 23.12 89.09
C PRO A 12 -36.22 23.95 87.96
N ALA A 13 -34.91 23.73 87.81
CA ALA A 13 -34.11 24.01 86.61
C ALA A 13 -34.01 22.73 85.77
N LYS A 14 -34.61 22.69 84.59
CA LYS A 14 -34.38 21.69 83.52
C LYS A 14 -35.13 22.10 82.25
N ILE A 15 -34.57 23.03 81.47
CA ILE A 15 -35.05 23.31 80.11
C ILE A 15 -33.91 23.23 79.07
N ASP A 16 -32.64 23.41 79.46
CA ASP A 16 -31.55 23.51 78.47
C ASP A 16 -31.02 22.21 77.86
N VAL A 17 -31.30 21.03 78.43
CA VAL A 17 -30.67 19.78 77.95
C VAL A 17 -31.34 19.22 76.67
N LEU A 18 -32.54 19.69 76.32
CA LEU A 18 -33.27 19.14 75.17
C LEU A 18 -32.78 19.68 73.82
N HIS A 19 -32.26 20.90 73.77
CA HIS A 19 -31.82 21.52 72.52
C HIS A 19 -30.46 21.02 72.03
N GLU A 20 -29.58 20.59 72.94
CA GLU A 20 -28.24 20.13 72.60
C GLU A 20 -28.22 18.71 72.01
N HIS A 21 -29.13 17.82 72.45
CA HIS A 21 -29.23 16.46 71.93
C HIS A 21 -29.81 16.36 70.50
N VAL A 22 -30.62 17.33 70.07
CA VAL A 22 -31.20 17.31 68.71
C VAL A 22 -30.15 17.68 67.66
N ALA A 23 -29.22 18.59 67.96
CA ALA A 23 -28.21 19.03 66.99
C ALA A 23 -27.19 17.93 66.63
N ASP A 24 -26.74 17.15 67.63
CA ASP A 24 -25.79 16.06 67.41
C ASP A 24 -26.39 14.89 66.62
N THR A 25 -27.70 14.70 66.71
CA THR A 25 -28.40 13.60 66.01
C THR A 25 -28.56 13.87 64.51
N TYR A 26 -28.63 15.14 64.08
CA TYR A 26 -28.92 15.49 62.69
C TYR A 26 -27.71 15.87 61.83
N PHE A 27 -26.57 16.29 62.40
CA PHE A 27 -25.47 16.85 61.60
C PHE A 27 -24.14 16.07 61.61
N TYR A 28 -24.02 14.96 62.34
CA TYR A 28 -22.77 14.18 62.37
C TYR A 28 -22.71 13.06 61.31
N GLN A 29 -22.73 13.42 60.02
CA GLN A 29 -22.30 12.47 58.96
C GLN A 29 -20.78 12.47 58.84
N LYS A 30 -20.15 11.51 59.53
CA LYS A 30 -18.73 11.17 59.39
C LYS A 30 -18.43 10.88 57.91
N ALA A 31 -17.67 11.76 57.27
CA ALA A 31 -17.26 11.67 55.87
C ALA A 31 -16.53 10.34 55.57
N ARG A 32 -17.25 9.34 55.06
CA ARG A 32 -16.62 8.19 54.42
C ARG A 32 -16.21 8.60 53.00
N LYS A 33 -14.96 9.04 52.82
CA LYS A 33 -14.31 9.13 51.51
C LYS A 33 -14.30 7.73 50.87
N LYS A 34 -15.35 7.38 50.11
CA LYS A 34 -15.30 6.29 49.13
C LYS A 34 -14.23 6.70 48.10
N LYS A 35 -13.02 6.14 48.21
CA LYS A 35 -12.05 6.19 47.12
C LYS A 35 -12.73 5.55 45.90
N SER A 36 -13.07 6.40 44.94
CA SER A 36 -13.77 6.05 43.71
C SER A 36 -12.95 4.99 42.95
N ARG A 37 -13.42 3.73 42.97
CA ARG A 37 -12.96 2.65 42.08
C ARG A 37 -13.00 3.08 40.61
N HIS A 38 -13.83 4.08 40.27
CA HIS A 38 -13.99 4.59 38.93
C HIS A 38 -12.74 5.28 38.37
N THR A 39 -12.02 6.04 39.20
CA THR A 39 -10.76 6.71 38.83
C THR A 39 -9.61 5.73 38.62
N GLN A 40 -9.56 4.66 39.41
CA GLN A 40 -8.51 3.63 39.31
C GLN A 40 -8.65 2.78 38.02
N ASN A 41 -9.89 2.51 37.60
CA ASN A 41 -10.16 1.83 36.32
C ASN A 41 -9.83 2.70 35.11
N ARG A 42 -10.04 4.02 35.16
CA ARG A 42 -9.65 4.95 34.09
C ARG A 42 -8.14 5.05 33.90
N LEU A 43 -7.38 5.11 35.00
CA LEU A 43 -5.91 5.11 34.96
C LEU A 43 -5.36 3.79 34.39
N ARG A 44 -5.94 2.64 34.76
CA ARG A 44 -5.56 1.34 34.18
C ARG A 44 -5.87 1.23 32.69
N LEU A 45 -7.04 1.71 32.26
CA LEU A 45 -7.39 1.77 30.83
C LEU A 45 -6.46 2.67 30.04
N ALA A 46 -6.12 3.85 30.57
CA ALA A 46 -5.19 4.77 29.91
C ALA A 46 -3.79 4.16 29.79
N PHE A 47 -3.31 3.46 30.82
CA PHE A 47 -2.02 2.78 30.80
C PHE A 47 -2.00 1.63 29.77
N LEU A 48 -3.06 0.81 29.72
CA LEU A 48 -3.22 -0.26 28.73
C LEU A 48 -3.32 0.29 27.29
N ALA A 49 -4.05 1.39 27.09
CA ALA A 49 -4.15 2.03 25.79
C ALA A 49 -2.81 2.61 25.33
N SER A 50 -2.04 3.21 26.24
CA SER A 50 -0.70 3.74 25.94
C SER A 50 0.31 2.62 25.65
N SER A 51 0.26 1.50 26.36
CA SER A 51 1.15 0.36 26.09
C SER A 51 0.81 -0.34 24.78
N LEU A 52 -0.47 -0.48 24.45
CA LEU A 52 -0.93 -0.97 23.13
C LEU A 52 -0.48 -0.04 22.00
N PHE A 53 -0.56 1.28 22.20
CA PHE A 53 -0.10 2.26 21.21
C PHE A 53 1.41 2.15 20.97
N VAL A 54 2.22 2.08 22.03
CA VAL A 54 3.68 1.90 21.91
C VAL A 54 4.02 0.55 21.25
N ALA A 55 3.35 -0.53 21.65
CA ALA A 55 3.54 -1.85 21.03
C ALA A 55 3.19 -1.83 19.53
N SER A 56 2.11 -1.14 19.14
CA SER A 56 1.73 -1.00 17.73
C SER A 56 2.77 -0.22 16.93
N LEU A 57 3.32 0.86 17.49
CA LEU A 57 4.41 1.62 16.85
C LEU A 57 5.68 0.78 16.69
N LEU A 58 6.04 -0.02 17.71
CA LEU A 58 7.19 -0.93 17.64
C LEU A 58 7.00 -2.01 16.58
N LEU A 59 5.79 -2.58 16.46
CA LEU A 59 5.46 -3.55 15.41
C LEU A 59 5.54 -2.92 14.00
N ILE A 60 5.04 -1.69 13.84
CA ILE A 60 5.16 -0.93 12.59
C ILE A 60 6.64 -0.67 12.26
N ALA A 61 7.42 -0.21 13.22
CA ALA A 61 8.85 0.06 13.03
C ALA A 61 9.64 -1.22 12.69
N ALA A 62 9.40 -2.32 13.42
CA ALA A 62 10.04 -3.61 13.17
C ALA A 62 9.66 -4.18 11.79
N SER A 63 8.38 -4.11 11.41
CA SER A 63 7.93 -4.56 10.09
C SER A 63 8.56 -3.72 8.96
N SER A 64 8.65 -2.40 9.13
CA SER A 64 9.32 -1.50 8.17
C SER A 64 10.81 -1.80 8.05
N PHE A 65 11.49 -2.07 9.17
CA PHE A 65 12.91 -2.44 9.17
C PHE A 65 13.16 -3.77 8.45
N LEU A 66 12.38 -4.80 8.78
CA LEU A 66 12.47 -6.12 8.13
C LEU A 66 12.17 -6.01 6.62
N TYR A 67 11.16 -5.22 6.24
CA TYR A 67 10.82 -4.97 4.84
C TYR A 67 11.99 -4.32 4.10
N LYS A 68 12.60 -3.26 4.65
CA LYS A 68 13.77 -2.59 4.04
C LYS A 68 14.95 -3.55 3.86
N HIS A 69 15.24 -4.36 4.87
CA HIS A 69 16.31 -5.36 4.77
C HIS A 69 16.02 -6.42 3.71
N HIS A 70 14.79 -6.90 3.63
CA HIS A 70 14.37 -7.85 2.61
C HIS A 70 14.49 -7.27 1.19
N ILE A 71 14.06 -6.01 0.99
CA ILE A 71 14.23 -5.32 -0.31
C ILE A 71 15.71 -5.17 -0.68
N LYS A 72 16.58 -4.83 0.28
CA LYS A 72 18.02 -4.75 0.05
C LYS A 72 18.60 -6.11 -0.40
N PHE A 73 18.25 -7.18 0.30
CA PHE A 73 18.66 -8.54 -0.05
C PHE A 73 18.18 -8.96 -1.44
N LEU A 74 16.91 -8.69 -1.77
CA LEU A 74 16.35 -8.99 -3.09
C LEU A 74 17.04 -8.20 -4.20
N LYS A 75 17.38 -6.92 -3.95
CA LYS A 75 18.14 -6.09 -4.87
C LYS A 75 19.52 -6.71 -5.14
N GLU A 76 20.25 -7.11 -4.11
CA GLU A 76 21.57 -7.75 -4.23
C GLU A 76 21.49 -9.08 -5.00
N LYS A 77 20.53 -9.94 -4.66
CA LYS A 77 20.26 -11.20 -5.39
C LYS A 77 19.96 -10.94 -6.86
N THR A 78 19.13 -9.94 -7.17
CA THR A 78 18.74 -9.58 -8.54
C THR A 78 19.93 -9.04 -9.35
N VAL A 79 20.78 -8.23 -8.72
CA VAL A 79 22.02 -7.71 -9.34
C VAL A 79 22.98 -8.86 -9.66
N SER A 80 23.10 -9.85 -8.77
CA SER A 80 23.96 -11.02 -8.98
C SER A 80 23.45 -11.97 -10.07
N SER A 81 22.15 -11.95 -10.37
CA SER A 81 21.56 -12.79 -11.40
C SER A 81 21.85 -12.24 -12.81
N GLY A 82 22.40 -13.10 -13.68
CA GLY A 82 22.55 -12.80 -15.11
C GLY A 82 21.20 -12.57 -15.80
N THR A 83 20.13 -13.20 -15.31
CA THR A 83 18.77 -13.10 -15.87
C THR A 83 17.76 -12.73 -14.79
N ILE A 84 16.93 -11.73 -15.06
CA ILE A 84 15.82 -11.31 -14.20
C ILE A 84 14.52 -11.71 -14.89
N LYS A 85 13.85 -12.74 -14.38
CA LYS A 85 12.55 -13.17 -14.91
C LYS A 85 11.44 -12.31 -14.30
N ILE A 86 10.73 -11.56 -15.13
CA ILE A 86 9.55 -10.77 -14.73
C ILE A 86 8.30 -11.63 -14.80
N PHE A 87 8.12 -12.31 -15.93
CA PHE A 87 7.00 -13.18 -16.21
C PHE A 87 7.48 -14.42 -16.96
N ASN A 88 7.03 -15.60 -16.54
CA ASN A 88 7.33 -16.84 -17.23
C ASN A 88 6.16 -17.82 -17.06
N GLU A 89 5.53 -18.22 -18.17
CA GLU A 89 4.51 -19.29 -18.22
C GLU A 89 3.41 -19.13 -17.16
N GLY A 90 2.73 -17.98 -17.17
CA GLY A 90 1.63 -17.66 -16.25
C GLY A 90 2.07 -17.22 -14.85
N ARG A 91 3.36 -17.20 -14.54
CA ARG A 91 3.88 -16.83 -13.22
C ARG A 91 4.57 -15.47 -13.25
N VAL A 92 4.02 -14.53 -12.49
CA VAL A 92 4.64 -13.23 -12.20
C VAL A 92 5.66 -13.38 -11.07
N ASN A 93 6.86 -12.85 -11.24
CA ASN A 93 7.87 -12.85 -10.20
C ASN A 93 7.54 -11.82 -9.11
N LYS A 94 6.82 -12.27 -8.08
CA LYS A 94 6.41 -11.44 -6.93
C LYS A 94 7.57 -10.98 -6.05
N GLU A 95 8.80 -11.49 -6.21
CA GLU A 95 9.96 -10.96 -5.48
C GLU A 95 10.34 -9.57 -6.01
N ILE A 96 10.23 -9.35 -7.32
CA ILE A 96 10.69 -8.11 -7.98
C ILE A 96 9.52 -7.19 -8.37
N ILE A 97 8.34 -7.74 -8.65
CA ILE A 97 7.16 -6.96 -9.07
C ILE A 97 6.35 -6.51 -7.87
N ASN A 98 6.11 -5.20 -7.78
CA ASN A 98 5.20 -4.60 -6.81
C ASN A 98 3.77 -4.65 -7.32
N GLN A 99 3.58 -4.29 -8.58
CA GLN A 99 2.28 -4.11 -9.19
C GLN A 99 2.32 -4.58 -10.65
N LEU A 100 1.28 -5.31 -11.05
CA LEU A 100 0.97 -5.63 -12.43
C LEU A 100 -0.48 -5.22 -12.65
N GLU A 101 -0.72 -4.24 -13.51
CA GLU A 101 -2.03 -3.60 -13.65
C GLU A 101 -2.38 -3.39 -15.12
N PHE A 102 -3.57 -3.83 -15.51
CA PHE A 102 -4.20 -3.46 -16.78
C PHE A 102 -4.89 -2.10 -16.65
N ARG A 103 -4.58 -1.17 -17.55
CA ARG A 103 -5.07 0.21 -17.57
C ARG A 103 -5.77 0.55 -18.89
N GLY A 104 -6.59 1.59 -18.84
CA GLY A 104 -7.45 1.95 -19.96
C GLY A 104 -8.40 0.81 -20.31
N TYR A 105 -8.56 0.54 -21.60
CA TYR A 105 -9.46 -0.52 -22.07
C TYR A 105 -8.93 -1.93 -21.78
N ALA A 106 -7.65 -2.07 -21.43
CA ALA A 106 -7.09 -3.35 -20.99
C ALA A 106 -7.83 -3.91 -19.77
N LYS A 107 -8.30 -3.04 -18.86
CA LYS A 107 -8.87 -3.44 -17.56
C LYS A 107 -10.07 -4.40 -17.67
N ALA A 108 -10.85 -4.28 -18.75
CA ALA A 108 -12.05 -5.08 -18.96
C ALA A 108 -11.85 -6.25 -19.93
N HIS A 109 -10.75 -6.26 -20.70
CA HIS A 109 -10.60 -7.14 -21.86
C HIS A 109 -9.30 -7.94 -21.87
N SER A 110 -8.30 -7.49 -21.11
CA SER A 110 -7.00 -8.13 -20.99
C SER A 110 -6.93 -8.90 -19.69
N GLU A 111 -6.14 -9.97 -19.68
CA GLU A 111 -6.09 -10.86 -18.54
C GLU A 111 -4.71 -11.52 -18.40
N LEU A 112 -4.44 -11.95 -17.17
CA LEU A 112 -3.36 -12.87 -16.87
C LEU A 112 -3.95 -14.29 -16.82
N SER A 113 -3.63 -15.10 -17.82
CA SER A 113 -4.07 -16.50 -17.88
C SER A 113 -3.08 -17.42 -17.14
N LYS A 114 -3.38 -18.72 -17.11
CA LYS A 114 -2.51 -19.75 -16.49
C LYS A 114 -1.14 -19.88 -17.16
N GLU A 115 -1.00 -19.39 -18.40
CA GLU A 115 0.22 -19.56 -19.20
C GLU A 115 0.70 -18.24 -19.83
N LEU A 116 -0.21 -17.26 -19.96
CA LEU A 116 -0.05 -16.08 -20.80
C LEU A 116 -0.35 -14.80 -20.02
N ILE A 117 0.16 -13.70 -20.54
CA ILE A 117 -0.55 -12.42 -20.49
C ILE A 117 -1.25 -12.25 -21.84
N VAL A 118 -2.55 -11.98 -21.81
CA VAL A 118 -3.37 -11.66 -22.99
C VAL A 118 -3.69 -10.18 -22.97
N LEU A 119 -3.13 -9.45 -23.91
CA LEU A 119 -3.37 -8.03 -24.13
C LEU A 119 -4.42 -7.90 -25.23
N ASN A 120 -5.61 -7.45 -24.88
CA ASN A 120 -6.72 -7.32 -25.84
C ASN A 120 -7.29 -5.91 -25.81
N ASN A 121 -7.37 -5.30 -26.98
CA ASN A 121 -8.01 -4.01 -27.20
C ASN A 121 -8.98 -4.12 -28.39
N PRO A 122 -10.28 -4.24 -28.13
CA PRO A 122 -11.30 -4.28 -29.17
C PRO A 122 -11.30 -3.03 -30.04
N LYS A 123 -11.73 -3.19 -31.30
CA LYS A 123 -11.86 -2.19 -32.36
C LYS A 123 -12.55 -0.88 -31.94
N LYS A 124 -13.37 -0.88 -30.90
CA LYS A 124 -14.06 0.34 -30.44
C LYS A 124 -13.12 1.35 -29.75
N TYR A 125 -11.92 0.94 -29.37
CA TYR A 125 -11.19 1.60 -28.29
C TYR A 125 -9.79 2.07 -28.69
N ASN A 126 -9.48 3.29 -28.28
CA ASN A 126 -8.27 3.97 -28.74
C ASN A 126 -7.03 3.51 -27.98
N TRP A 127 -7.09 3.15 -26.70
CA TRP A 127 -5.86 2.91 -25.94
C TRP A 127 -5.98 1.89 -24.80
N ALA A 128 -5.01 0.97 -24.74
CA ALA A 128 -4.91 -0.03 -23.68
C ALA A 128 -3.45 -0.18 -23.24
N GLU A 129 -3.25 -0.48 -21.95
CA GLU A 129 -1.91 -0.62 -21.36
C GLU A 129 -1.85 -1.77 -20.36
N LEU A 130 -0.72 -2.47 -20.34
CA LEU A 130 -0.25 -3.22 -19.18
C LEU A 130 0.91 -2.48 -18.52
N SER A 131 0.73 -2.11 -17.25
CA SER A 131 1.73 -1.45 -16.40
C SER A 131 2.38 -2.46 -15.44
N ILE A 132 3.71 -2.49 -15.42
CA ILE A 132 4.51 -3.29 -14.49
C ILE A 132 5.36 -2.33 -13.64
N GLY A 133 5.09 -2.32 -12.33
CA GLY A 133 5.87 -1.57 -11.33
C GLY A 133 6.79 -2.48 -10.54
N PHE A 134 8.07 -2.10 -10.44
CA PHE A 134 9.08 -2.84 -9.68
C PHE A 134 9.10 -2.42 -8.20
N LYS A 135 9.37 -3.36 -7.29
CA LYS A 135 9.50 -3.07 -5.84
C LYS A 135 10.73 -2.22 -5.52
N PHE A 136 11.73 -2.29 -6.37
CA PHE A 136 12.97 -1.53 -6.27
C PHE A 136 13.46 -1.20 -7.69
N PRO A 137 14.27 -0.13 -7.86
CA PRO A 137 14.81 0.21 -9.17
C PRO A 137 15.68 -0.93 -9.73
N ILE A 138 15.47 -1.26 -11.00
CA ILE A 138 16.22 -2.28 -11.75
C ILE A 138 17.16 -1.57 -12.72
N ASN A 139 18.39 -2.09 -12.83
CA ASN A 139 19.40 -1.59 -13.76
C ASN A 139 19.29 -2.28 -15.12
N PHE A 140 19.01 -1.49 -16.15
CA PHE A 140 18.87 -1.86 -17.56
C PHE A 140 20.10 -1.47 -18.41
N SER A 141 21.07 -0.71 -17.89
CA SER A 141 22.15 -0.06 -18.68
C SER A 141 23.05 -1.01 -19.48
N ASN A 142 23.20 -2.28 -19.09
CA ASN A 142 23.99 -3.30 -19.81
C ASN A 142 23.17 -4.59 -19.93
N ARG A 143 21.89 -4.42 -20.25
CA ARG A 143 20.92 -5.50 -20.28
C ARG A 143 20.03 -5.36 -21.50
N LYS A 144 19.43 -6.47 -21.94
CA LYS A 144 18.41 -6.50 -22.98
C LYS A 144 17.10 -6.99 -22.39
N LEU A 145 15.98 -6.54 -22.96
CA LEU A 145 14.67 -7.09 -22.63
C LEU A 145 14.28 -8.14 -23.67
N ALA A 146 14.17 -9.39 -23.23
CA ALA A 146 13.70 -10.50 -24.04
C ALA A 146 12.21 -10.76 -23.77
N LEU A 147 11.44 -10.80 -24.85
CA LEU A 147 9.99 -10.94 -24.83
C LEU A 147 9.57 -12.05 -25.79
N ALA A 148 8.98 -13.13 -25.29
CA ALA A 148 8.32 -14.11 -26.16
C ALA A 148 6.89 -13.63 -26.44
N LEU A 149 6.66 -13.14 -27.65
CA LEU A 149 5.43 -12.46 -28.07
C LEU A 149 4.85 -13.11 -29.33
N ARG A 150 3.55 -12.95 -29.52
CA ARG A 150 2.91 -13.08 -30.84
C ARG A 150 1.65 -12.22 -30.91
N GLY A 151 1.32 -11.81 -32.13
CA GLY A 151 0.01 -11.29 -32.47
C GLY A 151 -1.02 -12.41 -32.65
N LYS A 152 -2.30 -12.06 -32.66
CA LYS A 152 -3.37 -13.01 -33.01
C LYS A 152 -3.42 -13.24 -34.52
N THR A 153 -3.24 -12.17 -35.29
CA THR A 153 -3.32 -12.14 -36.75
C THR A 153 -1.96 -11.86 -37.42
N GLY A 154 -1.08 -11.13 -36.74
CA GLY A 154 0.15 -10.58 -37.32
C GLY A 154 -0.10 -9.16 -37.84
N GLY A 155 0.89 -8.27 -37.65
CA GLY A 155 0.80 -6.85 -37.91
C GLY A 155 0.42 -6.01 -36.68
N GLU A 156 0.06 -6.62 -35.55
CA GLU A 156 -0.22 -5.91 -34.31
C GLU A 156 1.00 -5.12 -33.85
N LYS A 157 0.74 -3.91 -33.36
CA LYS A 157 1.75 -2.96 -32.91
C LYS A 157 1.78 -2.91 -31.39
N LEU A 158 2.97 -2.99 -30.81
CA LEU A 158 3.22 -2.92 -29.38
C LEU A 158 4.26 -1.85 -29.08
N HIS A 159 3.95 -0.98 -28.13
CA HIS A 159 4.83 0.07 -27.66
C HIS A 159 5.36 -0.27 -26.28
N LEU A 160 6.66 -0.09 -26.09
CA LEU A 160 7.30 -0.28 -24.79
C LEU A 160 7.70 1.08 -24.24
N VAL A 161 7.39 1.31 -22.97
CA VAL A 161 7.77 2.53 -22.28
C VAL A 161 8.47 2.20 -20.97
N LEU A 162 9.65 2.74 -20.77
CA LEU A 162 10.39 2.67 -19.51
C LEU A 162 10.19 3.95 -18.72
N ARG A 163 10.25 3.86 -17.39
CA ARG A 163 10.26 5.02 -16.51
C ARG A 163 11.23 4.83 -15.34
N ASP A 164 12.03 5.85 -15.07
CA ASP A 164 13.03 5.84 -14.00
C ASP A 164 12.49 6.29 -12.63
N ASP A 165 13.36 6.36 -11.62
CA ASP A 165 13.04 6.80 -10.27
C ASP A 165 12.77 8.31 -10.15
N ARG A 166 13.16 9.09 -11.16
CA ARG A 166 12.86 10.51 -11.31
C ARG A 166 11.58 10.76 -12.11
N ASN A 167 10.80 9.72 -12.38
CA ASN A 167 9.55 9.76 -13.16
C ASN A 167 9.75 10.24 -14.62
N ARG A 168 10.98 10.20 -15.14
CA ARG A 168 11.27 10.45 -16.56
C ARG A 168 10.93 9.19 -17.34
N SER A 169 10.29 9.34 -18.49
CA SER A 169 9.85 8.21 -19.32
C SER A 169 10.48 8.25 -20.70
N CYS A 170 10.75 7.07 -21.26
CA CYS A 170 11.23 6.92 -22.63
C CYS A 170 10.41 5.84 -23.34
N ARG A 171 9.86 6.17 -24.51
CA ARG A 171 9.23 5.22 -25.42
C ARG A 171 10.32 4.61 -26.31
N LEU A 172 10.35 3.29 -26.38
CA LEU A 172 11.28 2.54 -27.21
C LEU A 172 10.70 2.39 -28.63
N PRO A 173 11.53 1.95 -29.61
CA PRO A 173 11.04 1.63 -30.95
C PRO A 173 9.87 0.64 -30.93
N ASP A 174 8.99 0.80 -31.91
CA ASP A 174 7.76 0.02 -32.00
C ASP A 174 8.05 -1.43 -32.38
N LEU A 175 7.38 -2.36 -31.72
CA LEU A 175 7.43 -3.78 -32.07
C LEU A 175 6.23 -4.15 -32.94
N TYR A 176 6.51 -4.72 -34.10
CA TYR A 176 5.50 -5.27 -35.01
C TYR A 176 5.51 -6.79 -34.89
N LEU A 177 4.36 -7.34 -34.51
CA LEU A 177 4.26 -8.76 -34.15
C LEU A 177 3.81 -9.60 -35.33
N ILE A 178 4.26 -10.85 -35.38
CA ILE A 178 3.76 -11.86 -36.30
C ILE A 178 2.80 -12.81 -35.57
N SER A 179 2.03 -13.60 -36.32
CA SER A 179 1.06 -14.55 -35.75
C SER A 179 1.69 -15.75 -35.03
N ASN A 180 2.96 -16.05 -35.33
CA ASN A 180 3.75 -17.11 -34.71
C ASN A 180 4.52 -16.60 -33.49
N TRP A 181 4.82 -17.50 -32.54
CA TRP A 181 5.67 -17.17 -31.40
C TRP A 181 7.08 -16.77 -31.85
N LYS A 182 7.52 -15.60 -31.41
CA LYS A 182 8.88 -15.12 -31.62
C LYS A 182 9.41 -14.48 -30.35
N THR A 183 10.69 -14.71 -30.07
CA THR A 183 11.38 -13.98 -29.02
C THR A 183 11.98 -12.71 -29.62
N GLU A 184 11.44 -11.55 -29.23
CA GLU A 184 12.02 -10.25 -29.55
C GLU A 184 13.03 -9.88 -28.46
N THR A 185 14.18 -9.37 -28.88
CA THR A 185 15.20 -8.83 -27.97
C THR A 185 15.32 -7.34 -28.22
N VAL A 186 14.99 -6.56 -27.20
CA VAL A 186 15.04 -5.09 -27.26
C VAL A 186 16.33 -4.63 -26.59
N SER A 187 17.20 -3.98 -27.38
CA SER A 187 18.37 -3.28 -26.87
C SER A 187 18.01 -1.88 -26.38
N PHE A 188 18.81 -1.33 -25.47
CA PHE A 188 18.66 0.03 -24.97
C PHE A 188 19.79 0.97 -25.41
N ASP A 189 20.65 0.54 -26.32
CA ASP A 189 21.79 1.32 -26.83
C ASP A 189 21.36 2.69 -27.38
N ASP A 190 20.20 2.74 -28.05
CA ASP A 190 19.67 3.96 -28.66
C ASP A 190 18.77 4.80 -27.72
N VAL A 191 18.68 4.42 -26.44
CA VAL A 191 17.88 5.17 -25.47
C VAL A 191 18.62 6.47 -25.12
N LYS A 192 18.06 7.59 -25.61
CA LYS A 192 18.56 8.94 -25.33
C LYS A 192 18.77 9.17 -23.82
N GLU A 193 19.76 9.99 -23.46
CA GLU A 193 20.18 10.35 -22.09
C GLU A 193 19.07 10.94 -21.17
N ASN A 194 17.84 11.04 -21.67
CA ASN A 194 16.70 11.62 -20.97
C ASN A 194 16.14 10.72 -19.85
N ILE A 195 16.59 9.46 -19.72
CA ILE A 195 16.18 8.53 -18.67
C ILE A 195 17.40 7.83 -18.03
N ASP A 196 17.36 7.56 -16.72
CA ASP A 196 18.41 6.81 -16.02
C ASP A 196 18.11 5.31 -16.07
N LEU A 197 18.71 4.61 -17.04
CA LEU A 197 18.58 3.17 -17.22
C LEU A 197 19.07 2.36 -16.01
N SER A 198 19.91 2.93 -15.13
CA SER A 198 20.38 2.21 -13.94
C SER A 198 19.33 2.10 -12.84
N LYS A 199 18.22 2.86 -12.95
CA LYS A 199 17.18 2.98 -11.93
C LYS A 199 15.77 2.96 -12.52
N ILE A 200 15.48 2.00 -13.39
CA ILE A 200 14.14 1.82 -13.94
C ILE A 200 13.19 1.31 -12.86
N THR A 201 12.06 2.00 -12.68
CA THR A 201 11.03 1.64 -11.70
C THR A 201 9.79 1.04 -12.36
N HIS A 202 9.58 1.29 -13.66
CA HIS A 202 8.40 0.83 -14.38
C HIS A 202 8.70 0.43 -15.82
N LEU A 203 7.99 -0.60 -16.28
CA LEU A 203 7.89 -1.04 -17.67
C LEU A 203 6.41 -1.05 -18.07
N ARG A 204 6.07 -0.44 -19.20
CA ARG A 204 4.71 -0.39 -19.73
C ARG A 204 4.65 -0.96 -21.14
N PHE A 205 3.56 -1.65 -21.42
CA PHE A 205 3.20 -2.18 -22.72
C PHE A 205 1.94 -1.45 -23.18
N GLU A 206 2.07 -0.53 -24.13
CA GLU A 206 0.96 0.25 -24.68
C GLU A 206 0.58 -0.31 -26.06
N TYR A 207 -0.71 -0.47 -26.33
CA TYR A 207 -1.24 -1.06 -27.56
C TYR A 207 -2.60 -0.47 -27.92
N GLY A 208 -2.97 -0.58 -29.20
CA GLY A 208 -4.07 0.19 -29.79
C GLY A 208 -3.57 1.45 -30.51
N ASP A 209 -4.43 2.46 -30.59
CA ASP A 209 -4.13 3.77 -31.20
C ASP A 209 -3.37 4.68 -30.21
N VAL A 210 -2.04 4.59 -30.22
CA VAL A 210 -1.16 5.27 -29.26
C VAL A 210 -0.30 6.35 -29.94
N GLY A 211 -0.84 7.55 -30.17
CA GLY A 211 -0.09 8.77 -30.56
C GLY A 211 -0.84 9.79 -31.43
N GLU A 212 -0.30 11.02 -31.55
CA GLU A 212 -0.86 12.14 -32.35
C GLU A 212 -0.78 11.94 -33.87
N SER A 213 -0.10 10.90 -34.35
CA SER A 213 -0.04 10.53 -35.77
C SER A 213 -1.29 9.78 -36.26
N SER A 214 -2.39 9.79 -35.49
CA SER A 214 -3.68 9.14 -35.81
C SER A 214 -4.42 9.79 -36.99
N LYS A 215 -3.78 10.70 -37.74
CA LYS A 215 -4.23 11.04 -39.09
C LYS A 215 -3.97 9.85 -40.01
N ARG A 216 -4.97 8.96 -40.07
CA ARG A 216 -5.16 7.86 -41.04
C ARG A 216 -4.35 6.59 -40.77
N MET A 217 -4.79 5.78 -39.81
CA MET A 217 -4.98 4.36 -40.11
C MET A 217 -6.47 4.15 -40.31
N ASP A 218 -6.88 3.85 -41.54
CA ASP A 218 -8.29 3.76 -42.00
C ASP A 218 -9.09 2.59 -41.41
N SER A 219 -8.60 1.95 -40.36
CA SER A 219 -9.41 0.99 -39.64
C SER A 219 -8.96 0.90 -38.20
N PHE A 220 -9.92 1.07 -37.30
CA PHE A 220 -9.86 0.44 -36.01
C PHE A 220 -9.61 -1.08 -36.22
N ILE A 221 -8.56 -1.63 -35.62
CA ILE A 221 -8.23 -3.06 -35.70
C ILE A 221 -8.38 -3.65 -34.31
N ASP A 222 -9.00 -4.82 -34.20
CA ASP A 222 -8.96 -5.61 -32.97
C ASP A 222 -7.52 -6.01 -32.70
N VAL A 223 -6.91 -5.47 -31.64
CA VAL A 223 -5.54 -5.81 -31.27
C VAL A 223 -5.60 -6.88 -30.18
N THR A 224 -5.08 -8.07 -30.48
CA THR A 224 -4.85 -9.10 -29.48
C THR A 224 -3.40 -9.56 -29.55
N ILE A 225 -2.69 -9.41 -28.44
CA ILE A 225 -1.27 -9.73 -28.29
C ILE A 225 -1.12 -10.73 -27.14
N PHE A 226 -0.27 -11.73 -27.35
CA PHE A 226 0.02 -12.75 -26.37
C PHE A 226 1.48 -12.63 -25.93
N ILE A 227 1.71 -12.61 -24.62
CA ILE A 227 3.05 -12.60 -24.02
C ILE A 227 3.23 -13.89 -23.22
N LYS A 228 4.25 -14.67 -23.55
CA LYS A 228 4.62 -15.91 -22.84
C LYS A 228 5.71 -15.67 -21.80
N THR A 229 6.70 -14.84 -22.11
CA THR A 229 7.81 -14.53 -21.20
C THR A 229 8.20 -13.06 -21.28
N ILE A 230 8.68 -12.53 -20.14
CA ILE A 230 9.30 -11.22 -20.01
C ILE A 230 10.54 -11.41 -19.14
N GLU A 231 11.72 -11.22 -19.72
CA GLU A 231 13.00 -11.42 -19.06
C GLU A 231 13.96 -10.27 -19.34
N ILE A 232 14.73 -9.85 -18.34
CA ILE A 232 15.83 -8.90 -18.50
C ILE A 232 17.14 -9.70 -18.45
N LEU A 233 17.86 -9.71 -19.57
CA LEU A 233 19.08 -10.49 -19.76
C LEU A 233 20.30 -9.58 -19.65
N ARG A 234 21.37 -10.02 -18.98
CA ARG A 234 22.66 -9.31 -19.03
C ARG A 234 23.24 -9.39 -20.44
N GLU A 235 23.80 -8.28 -20.91
CA GLU A 235 24.60 -8.28 -22.13
C GLU A 235 25.93 -8.99 -21.86
N GLY A 236 26.26 -9.93 -22.74
CA GLY A 236 27.50 -10.72 -22.68
C GLY A 236 28.72 -9.90 -23.05
#